data_AF-A0A803QZI1-F1
#
_entry.id   AF-A0A803QZI1-F1
#
_cell.length_a   1.000
_cell.length_b   1.000
_cell.length_c   1.000
_cell.angle_alpha   90.00
_cell.angle_beta   90.00
_cell.angle_gamma   90.00
#
_symmetry.space_group_name_H-M   'P 1'
#
loop_
_entity.id
_entity.type
_entity.pdbx_description
1 polymer ?
#
loop_
_entity_poly.entity_id
_entity_poly.type
_entity_poly.pdbx_seq_one_letter_code
_entity_poly.pdbx_strand_id
1 'polypeptide(L)'
;MVQRTCIVVIISLILSSFSYLGAAYLNLTLPGQHPFPEQVVHDVHRKVNASIARREMLQTSLRDQSSSTYSSCLTGNPIDDCWKCDPDWPNNRQRLADCAIGFGQYAVGGKGGKYYIVTDSSDDDAVNPKPGTLRYAVIQTEPLWIVFPQNMLIKLSQELIFNSYKTLDGRGANVHIVGGGCITLQYISNVIIHNIHIHHCHVSGNANVRSSPSHYGYRTESDGDGISIFGAKDIWIDHCSLSHCKDGLIDAVMGSTGITISNNLFSHHNEVMLLGHSDDYTPDSGMQVTIAFNHFGENLVQRMPRCRRGYIHVVNNDFTRWEMYAIGGSGNPTINSQGNRYTAPIDRNAKEVF
;
A
#
# COMPACT_ATOMS: atom_id res chain seq x y z
N MET A 1 67.02 -11.33 46.83
CA MET A 1 65.84 -11.05 47.68
C MET A 1 65.03 -9.98 46.96
N VAL A 2 63.73 -10.21 46.84
CA VAL A 2 62.69 -9.44 46.12
C VAL A 2 62.77 -7.93 46.44
N GLN A 3 62.52 -7.03 45.46
CA GLN A 3 61.27 -6.24 45.34
C GLN A 3 61.36 -5.09 44.33
N ARG A 4 60.18 -4.80 43.77
CA ARG A 4 59.84 -3.91 42.65
C ARG A 4 59.79 -2.41 43.02
N THR A 5 59.94 -1.61 41.97
CA THR A 5 59.24 -0.34 41.62
C THR A 5 59.27 0.86 42.56
N CYS A 6 59.66 2.02 42.02
CA CYS A 6 58.76 3.14 41.68
C CYS A 6 59.60 4.37 41.25
N ILE A 7 59.44 4.83 40.01
CA ILE A 7 59.86 6.17 39.58
C ILE A 7 58.58 6.91 39.18
N VAL A 8 58.26 7.95 39.94
CA VAL A 8 57.31 8.99 39.56
C VAL A 8 58.09 10.30 39.55
N VAL A 9 58.25 10.92 38.38
CA VAL A 9 58.44 12.36 38.27
C VAL A 9 57.65 12.88 37.07
N ILE A 10 56.81 13.84 37.38
CA ILE A 10 55.86 14.59 36.56
C ILE A 10 56.61 15.62 35.72
N ILE A 11 56.31 15.75 34.42
CA ILE A 11 56.49 16.99 33.66
C ILE A 11 55.27 17.22 32.75
N SER A 12 54.66 18.37 32.99
CA SER A 12 53.53 19.02 32.32
C SER A 12 53.78 19.30 30.84
N LEU A 13 52.72 19.36 30.02
CA LEU A 13 52.46 20.50 29.11
C LEU A 13 51.12 20.35 28.38
N ILE A 14 50.38 21.45 28.42
CA ILE A 14 49.08 21.73 27.80
C ILE A 14 49.22 21.71 26.28
N LEU A 15 48.36 20.99 25.58
CA LEU A 15 48.02 21.26 24.19
C LEU A 15 46.53 20.93 23.97
N SER A 16 45.76 22.01 23.87
CA SER A 16 44.38 22.05 23.40
C SER A 16 44.28 21.50 21.97
N SER A 17 43.65 20.35 21.81
CA SER A 17 43.11 19.91 20.53
C SER A 17 41.61 19.70 20.71
N PHE A 18 40.85 20.78 20.50
CA PHE A 18 39.45 20.68 20.11
C PHE A 18 39.41 19.88 18.82
N SER A 19 39.17 18.59 18.95
CA SER A 19 38.85 17.72 17.83
C SER A 19 37.44 18.10 17.39
N TYR A 20 37.35 18.67 16.19
CA TYR A 20 36.12 18.79 15.42
C TYR A 20 35.57 17.39 15.15
N LEU A 21 34.91 16.78 16.15
CA LEU A 21 33.89 15.78 15.89
C LEU A 21 32.65 16.57 15.50
N GLY A 22 32.59 16.92 14.22
CA GLY A 22 31.30 17.18 13.58
C GLY A 22 30.41 16.00 13.92
N ALA A 23 29.28 16.27 14.57
CA ALA A 23 28.20 15.32 14.67
C ALA A 23 27.83 14.94 13.24
N ALA A 24 28.37 13.82 12.77
CA ALA A 24 27.79 13.13 11.64
C ALA A 24 26.38 12.81 12.11
N TYR A 25 25.40 13.57 11.61
CA TYR A 25 24.01 13.18 11.64
C TYR A 25 23.99 11.78 11.02
N LEU A 26 23.94 10.75 11.86
CA LEU A 26 23.57 9.41 11.43
C LEU A 26 22.21 9.61 10.80
N ASN A 27 22.18 9.52 9.48
CA ASN A 27 20.98 9.62 8.68
C ASN A 27 20.13 8.40 9.07
N LEU A 28 19.29 8.58 10.12
CA LEU A 28 18.41 7.57 10.70
C LEU A 28 17.19 7.31 9.79
N THR A 29 17.37 7.44 8.47
CA THR A 29 16.37 7.03 7.49
C THR A 29 16.32 5.53 7.46
N LEU A 30 15.19 4.96 7.85
CA LEU A 30 14.95 3.52 7.72
C LEU A 30 15.05 3.12 6.23
N PRO A 31 15.55 1.91 5.91
CA PRO A 31 15.69 1.46 4.53
C PRO A 31 14.37 1.58 3.77
N GLY A 32 14.36 2.33 2.66
CA GLY A 32 13.17 2.53 1.81
C GLY A 32 12.44 3.86 1.98
N GLN A 33 12.80 4.68 2.99
CA GLN A 33 12.26 6.02 3.13
C GLN A 33 12.80 6.97 2.04
N HIS A 34 11.93 7.72 1.37
CA HIS A 34 12.35 8.84 0.53
C HIS A 34 12.88 9.97 1.42
N PRO A 35 14.12 10.46 1.20
CA PRO A 35 14.76 11.44 2.08
C PRO A 35 14.06 12.79 2.12
N PHE A 36 13.25 13.09 1.10
CA PHE A 36 12.49 14.34 0.96
C PHE A 36 11.03 14.02 0.65
N PRO A 37 10.19 13.65 1.64
CA PRO A 37 8.80 13.27 1.39
C PRO A 37 7.96 14.35 0.69
N GLU A 38 8.26 15.61 0.95
CA GLU A 38 7.60 16.78 0.34
C GLU A 38 7.84 16.84 -1.18
N GLN A 39 8.98 16.35 -1.67
CA GLN A 39 9.22 16.27 -3.11
C GLN A 39 8.31 15.25 -3.79
N VAL A 40 8.00 14.15 -3.11
CA VAL A 40 7.03 13.15 -3.60
C VAL A 40 5.63 13.74 -3.63
N VAL A 41 5.22 14.47 -2.59
CA VAL A 41 3.95 15.22 -2.56
C VAL A 41 3.87 16.20 -3.72
N HIS A 42 4.92 17.00 -3.95
CA HIS A 42 4.97 17.95 -5.06
C HIS A 42 4.92 17.28 -6.44
N ASP A 43 5.57 16.11 -6.62
CA ASP A 43 5.48 15.33 -7.85
C ASP A 43 4.04 14.84 -8.10
N VAL A 44 3.37 14.32 -7.07
CA VAL A 44 1.96 13.91 -7.18
C VAL A 44 1.10 15.09 -7.63
N HIS A 45 1.24 16.25 -6.98
CA HIS A 45 0.46 17.44 -7.35
C HIS A 45 0.75 17.90 -8.78
N ARG A 46 2.03 17.92 -9.19
CA ARG A 46 2.42 18.25 -10.56
C ARG A 46 1.81 17.28 -11.57
N LYS A 47 1.82 15.98 -11.30
CA LYS A 47 1.23 14.95 -12.18
C LYS A 47 -0.29 15.12 -12.31
N VAL A 48 -0.98 15.42 -11.20
CA VAL A 48 -2.42 15.73 -11.19
C VAL A 48 -2.70 16.96 -12.05
N ASN A 49 -2.02 18.08 -11.82
CA ASN A 49 -2.25 19.31 -12.57
C ASN A 49 -1.98 19.12 -14.07
N ALA A 50 -0.94 18.35 -14.42
CA ALA A 50 -0.66 18.02 -15.81
C ALA A 50 -1.76 17.16 -16.45
N SER A 51 -2.34 16.20 -15.71
CA SER A 51 -3.46 15.37 -16.19
C SER A 51 -4.74 16.20 -16.36
N ILE A 52 -5.08 17.06 -15.41
CA ILE A 52 -6.22 17.99 -15.49
C ILE A 52 -6.05 18.95 -16.68
N ALA A 53 -4.88 19.59 -16.82
CA ALA A 53 -4.61 20.50 -17.93
C ALA A 53 -4.75 19.81 -19.29
N ARG A 54 -4.25 18.57 -19.43
CA ARG A 54 -4.45 17.78 -20.66
C ARG A 54 -5.92 17.51 -20.94
N ARG A 55 -6.70 17.14 -19.92
CA ARG A 55 -8.16 16.94 -20.05
C ARG A 55 -8.86 18.22 -20.50
N GLU A 56 -8.56 19.36 -19.89
CA GLU A 56 -9.17 20.66 -20.22
C GLU A 56 -8.83 21.11 -21.65
N MET A 57 -7.58 20.95 -22.09
CA MET A 57 -7.16 21.27 -23.47
C MET A 57 -7.88 20.42 -24.53
N LEU A 58 -8.18 19.14 -24.23
CA LEU A 58 -8.96 18.31 -25.15
C LEU A 58 -10.44 18.70 -25.17
N GLN A 59 -11.00 19.16 -24.04
CA GLN A 59 -12.39 19.62 -24.02
C GLN A 59 -12.60 20.92 -24.83
N THR A 60 -11.59 21.79 -24.89
CA THR A 60 -11.67 23.03 -25.69
C THR A 60 -11.52 22.77 -27.20
N SER A 61 -10.70 21.80 -27.62
CA SER A 61 -10.52 21.45 -29.04
C SER A 61 -11.72 20.72 -29.67
N LEU A 62 -12.56 20.08 -28.86
CA LEU A 62 -13.74 19.32 -29.32
C LEU A 62 -14.99 20.19 -29.53
N ARG A 63 -14.94 21.49 -29.21
CA ARG A 63 -15.98 22.42 -29.66
C ARG A 63 -15.96 22.63 -31.19
N ASP A 64 -14.88 22.21 -31.86
CA ASP A 64 -14.72 22.40 -33.31
C ASP A 64 -14.76 21.11 -34.16
N GLN A 65 -14.60 19.89 -33.62
CA GLN A 65 -14.66 18.65 -34.45
C GLN A 65 -15.18 17.41 -33.71
N SER A 66 -16.13 16.72 -34.34
CA SER A 66 -16.74 15.46 -33.90
C SER A 66 -15.77 14.27 -34.09
N SER A 67 -14.98 13.92 -33.07
CA SER A 67 -14.28 12.64 -32.99
C SER A 67 -14.23 12.15 -31.54
N SER A 68 -15.02 11.12 -31.24
CA SER A 68 -15.54 10.80 -29.90
C SER A 68 -14.88 9.60 -29.22
N THR A 69 -13.63 9.25 -29.54
CA THR A 69 -13.00 8.03 -28.98
C THR A 69 -11.77 8.30 -28.12
N TYR A 70 -11.01 9.36 -28.40
CA TYR A 70 -9.84 9.75 -27.57
C TYR A 70 -10.20 10.70 -26.42
N SER A 71 -11.34 11.40 -26.51
CA SER A 71 -11.74 12.39 -25.49
C SER A 71 -12.30 11.79 -24.20
N SER A 72 -12.81 10.54 -24.26
CA SER A 72 -13.47 9.91 -23.12
C SER A 72 -12.49 9.32 -22.11
N CYS A 73 -11.20 9.22 -22.46
CA CYS A 73 -10.25 8.54 -21.59
C CYS A 73 -9.52 9.45 -20.61
N LEU A 74 -9.20 10.70 -20.96
CA LEU A 74 -8.52 11.59 -20.02
C LEU A 74 -9.46 12.00 -18.88
N THR A 75 -9.25 11.39 -17.72
CA THR A 75 -10.09 11.53 -16.53
C THR A 75 -9.66 12.70 -15.65
N GLY A 76 -8.43 13.20 -15.79
CA GLY A 76 -7.83 14.12 -14.80
C GLY A 76 -7.18 13.37 -13.62
N ASN A 77 -7.20 12.03 -13.67
CA ASN A 77 -6.44 11.17 -12.78
C ASN A 77 -5.19 10.66 -13.52
N PRO A 78 -3.97 11.07 -13.11
CA PRO A 78 -2.75 10.72 -13.82
C PRO A 78 -2.41 9.22 -13.81
N ILE A 79 -2.92 8.45 -12.84
CA ILE A 79 -2.73 6.99 -12.79
C ILE A 79 -3.53 6.34 -13.93
N ASP A 80 -4.84 6.59 -13.98
CA ASP A 80 -5.71 6.02 -15.00
C ASP A 80 -5.33 6.51 -16.40
N ASP A 81 -5.03 7.81 -16.54
CA ASP A 81 -4.62 8.40 -17.82
C ASP A 81 -3.34 7.76 -18.40
N CYS A 82 -2.48 7.19 -17.55
CA CYS A 82 -1.21 6.58 -17.95
C CYS A 82 -1.37 5.23 -18.67
N TRP A 83 -2.34 4.40 -18.25
CA TRP A 83 -2.54 3.05 -18.79
C TRP A 83 -3.91 2.83 -19.44
N LYS A 84 -4.99 3.38 -18.88
CA LYS A 84 -6.36 3.11 -19.34
C LYS A 84 -6.64 3.72 -20.71
N CYS A 85 -5.86 4.74 -21.08
CA CYS A 85 -5.93 5.42 -22.37
C CYS A 85 -5.09 4.79 -23.46
N ASP A 86 -4.34 3.74 -23.13
CA ASP A 86 -3.75 2.88 -24.13
C ASP A 86 -4.80 1.85 -24.59
N PRO A 87 -5.33 1.93 -25.83
CA PRO A 87 -6.30 0.95 -26.32
C PRO A 87 -5.71 -0.47 -26.38
N ASP A 88 -4.39 -0.60 -26.37
CA ASP A 88 -3.67 -1.88 -26.40
C ASP A 88 -3.27 -2.37 -24.99
N TRP A 89 -3.78 -1.76 -23.92
CA TRP A 89 -3.54 -2.23 -22.55
C TRP A 89 -3.82 -3.74 -22.35
N PRO A 90 -4.79 -4.40 -23.03
CA PRO A 90 -5.00 -5.84 -22.83
C PRO A 90 -3.81 -6.69 -23.28
N ASN A 91 -3.08 -6.24 -24.30
CA ASN A 91 -1.88 -6.91 -24.80
C ASN A 91 -0.61 -6.42 -24.09
N ASN A 92 -0.67 -5.24 -23.45
CA ASN A 92 0.41 -4.64 -22.70
C ASN A 92 0.10 -4.47 -21.20
N ARG A 93 -0.42 -5.54 -20.56
CA ARG A 93 -0.88 -5.48 -19.17
C ARG A 93 0.19 -4.97 -18.19
N GLN A 94 1.44 -5.37 -18.39
CA GLN A 94 2.55 -5.02 -17.49
C GLN A 94 2.91 -3.53 -17.50
N ARG A 95 2.48 -2.76 -18.52
CA ARG A 95 2.63 -1.29 -18.56
C ARG A 95 1.99 -0.60 -17.37
N LEU A 96 0.97 -1.21 -16.76
CA LEU A 96 0.34 -0.71 -15.53
C LEU A 96 1.39 -0.37 -14.45
N ALA A 97 2.42 -1.20 -14.29
CA ALA A 97 3.46 -1.02 -13.27
C ALA A 97 4.32 0.25 -13.46
N ASP A 98 4.21 0.95 -14.59
CA ASP A 98 4.86 2.24 -14.84
C ASP A 98 4.00 3.45 -14.42
N CYS A 99 2.76 3.21 -14.00
CA CYS A 99 1.76 4.25 -13.78
C CYS A 99 1.53 4.62 -12.31
N ALA A 100 2.19 3.92 -11.38
CA ALA A 100 2.15 4.27 -9.96
C ALA A 100 2.73 5.69 -9.73
N ILE A 101 2.15 6.42 -8.78
CA ILE A 101 2.63 7.73 -8.33
C ILE A 101 2.73 7.72 -6.81
N GLY A 102 3.28 8.78 -6.21
CA GLY A 102 3.37 8.88 -4.75
C GLY A 102 4.46 7.98 -4.19
N PHE A 103 4.35 7.62 -2.91
CA PHE A 103 5.40 6.85 -2.23
C PHE A 103 5.55 5.41 -2.76
N GLY A 104 4.50 4.83 -3.33
CA GLY A 104 4.49 3.50 -3.94
C GLY A 104 4.93 3.47 -5.41
N GLN A 105 5.42 4.58 -5.96
CA GLN A 105 5.79 4.69 -7.39
C GLN A 105 6.89 3.71 -7.83
N TYR A 106 7.63 3.12 -6.89
CA TYR A 106 8.67 2.13 -7.18
C TYR A 106 8.18 0.68 -7.10
N ALA A 107 6.91 0.44 -6.77
CA ALA A 107 6.31 -0.88 -6.78
C ALA A 107 6.23 -1.42 -8.21
N VAL A 108 7.21 -2.25 -8.61
CA VAL A 108 7.20 -2.85 -9.96
C VAL A 108 6.38 -4.14 -10.05
N GLY A 109 5.94 -4.68 -8.92
CA GLY A 109 5.19 -5.92 -8.85
C GLY A 109 5.93 -7.07 -9.55
N GLY A 110 5.20 -7.82 -10.37
CA GLY A 110 5.72 -8.90 -11.20
C GLY A 110 6.19 -8.47 -12.59
N LYS A 111 6.42 -7.17 -12.86
CA LYS A 111 6.86 -6.68 -14.17
C LYS A 111 8.15 -7.38 -14.64
N GLY A 112 8.20 -7.75 -15.92
CA GLY A 112 9.29 -8.54 -16.51
C GLY A 112 9.23 -10.03 -16.20
N GLY A 113 8.37 -10.42 -15.25
CA GLY A 113 8.05 -11.80 -14.93
C GLY A 113 7.12 -12.45 -15.96
N LYS A 114 6.98 -13.77 -15.83
CA LYS A 114 6.03 -14.54 -16.64
C LYS A 114 4.60 -14.28 -16.18
N TYR A 115 3.66 -14.42 -17.10
CA TYR A 115 2.26 -14.51 -16.73
C TYR A 115 1.98 -15.83 -16.02
N TYR A 116 1.25 -15.76 -14.90
CA TYR A 116 0.66 -16.92 -14.26
C TYR A 116 -0.85 -16.82 -14.39
N ILE A 117 -1.48 -17.83 -14.99
CA ILE A 117 -2.92 -17.85 -15.21
C ILE A 117 -3.54 -18.69 -14.09
N VAL A 118 -4.35 -18.06 -13.24
CA VAL A 118 -5.12 -18.77 -12.22
C VAL A 118 -6.30 -19.45 -12.92
N THR A 119 -6.38 -20.76 -12.81
CA THR A 119 -7.42 -21.60 -13.44
C THR A 119 -8.24 -22.38 -12.42
N ASP A 120 -7.79 -22.43 -11.17
CA ASP A 120 -8.43 -23.13 -10.07
C ASP A 120 -8.64 -22.15 -8.91
N SER A 121 -9.89 -21.94 -8.51
CA SER A 121 -10.27 -21.02 -7.42
C SER A 121 -10.26 -21.68 -6.03
N SER A 122 -9.92 -22.97 -5.94
CA SER A 122 -9.83 -23.69 -4.66
C SER A 122 -8.63 -23.26 -3.83
N ASP A 123 -8.76 -23.43 -2.52
CA ASP A 123 -7.72 -23.12 -1.52
C ASP A 123 -7.70 -24.15 -0.39
N ASP A 124 -7.78 -25.43 -0.76
CA ASP A 124 -8.05 -26.54 0.16
C ASP A 124 -6.85 -26.94 1.02
N ASP A 125 -5.63 -26.59 0.61
CA ASP A 125 -4.38 -26.89 1.33
C ASP A 125 -3.46 -25.66 1.38
N ALA A 126 -3.37 -25.05 2.56
CA ALA A 126 -2.53 -23.89 2.83
C ALA A 126 -1.02 -24.21 2.84
N VAL A 127 -0.65 -25.49 2.93
CA VAL A 127 0.74 -25.97 2.94
C VAL A 127 1.17 -26.51 1.59
N ASN A 128 0.30 -27.17 0.82
CA ASN A 128 0.66 -27.74 -0.49
C ASN A 128 -0.31 -27.29 -1.59
N PRO A 129 -0.28 -26.00 -1.96
CA PRO A 129 -1.19 -25.48 -2.97
C PRO A 129 -0.93 -26.13 -4.34
N LYS A 130 -2.01 -26.41 -5.08
CA LYS A 130 -1.94 -27.00 -6.43
C LYS A 130 -1.51 -25.94 -7.47
N PRO A 131 -0.67 -26.28 -8.46
CA PRO A 131 -0.53 -25.46 -9.66
C PRO A 131 -1.90 -25.18 -10.29
N GLY A 132 -2.10 -23.96 -10.79
CA GLY A 132 -3.38 -23.41 -11.22
C GLY A 132 -4.09 -22.55 -10.16
N THR A 133 -3.75 -22.70 -8.88
CA THR A 133 -4.36 -21.91 -7.79
C THR A 133 -3.65 -20.57 -7.54
N LEU A 134 -4.38 -19.62 -6.96
CA LEU A 134 -3.81 -18.34 -6.56
C LEU A 134 -2.72 -18.52 -5.48
N ARG A 135 -2.95 -19.39 -4.48
CA ARG A 135 -1.96 -19.65 -3.41
C ARG A 135 -0.65 -20.17 -3.97
N TYR A 136 -0.69 -21.06 -4.96
CA TYR A 136 0.53 -21.51 -5.62
C TYR A 136 1.27 -20.35 -6.30
N ALA A 137 0.56 -19.45 -6.97
CA ALA A 137 1.16 -18.34 -7.71
C ALA A 137 1.88 -17.34 -6.80
N VAL A 138 1.24 -16.90 -5.72
CA VAL A 138 1.74 -15.78 -4.90
C VAL A 138 3.00 -16.13 -4.10
N ILE A 139 3.23 -17.41 -3.82
CA ILE A 139 4.40 -17.87 -3.06
C ILE A 139 5.66 -18.04 -3.92
N GLN A 140 5.55 -18.09 -5.25
CA GLN A 140 6.70 -18.38 -6.11
C GLN A 140 7.84 -17.38 -5.92
N THR A 141 9.08 -17.81 -6.12
CA THR A 141 10.26 -16.95 -5.90
C THR A 141 10.44 -15.96 -7.05
N GLU A 142 10.18 -16.39 -8.28
CA GLU A 142 10.30 -15.53 -9.45
C GLU A 142 9.23 -14.42 -9.50
N PRO A 143 9.51 -13.30 -10.18
CA PRO A 143 8.49 -12.31 -10.49
C PRO A 143 7.34 -12.92 -11.30
N LEU A 144 6.10 -12.69 -10.89
CA LEU A 144 4.92 -13.18 -11.60
C LEU A 144 3.85 -12.10 -11.77
N TRP A 145 3.34 -12.01 -13.00
CA TRP A 145 2.14 -11.24 -13.32
C TRP A 145 0.93 -12.18 -13.34
N ILE A 146 0.18 -12.20 -12.25
CA ILE A 146 -0.89 -13.16 -11.99
C ILE A 146 -2.20 -12.62 -12.57
N VAL A 147 -2.84 -13.38 -13.44
CA VAL A 147 -4.06 -12.99 -14.18
C VAL A 147 -5.15 -14.03 -14.05
N PHE A 148 -6.38 -13.60 -14.34
CA PHE A 148 -7.59 -14.40 -14.24
C PHE A 148 -8.30 -14.43 -15.59
N PRO A 149 -8.49 -15.61 -16.22
CA PRO A 149 -9.14 -15.73 -17.52
C PRO A 149 -10.67 -15.63 -17.43
N GLN A 150 -11.23 -15.74 -16.23
CA GLN A 150 -12.67 -15.72 -15.97
C GLN A 150 -12.96 -15.20 -14.56
N ASN A 151 -14.23 -14.89 -14.30
CA ASN A 151 -14.68 -14.51 -12.95
C ASN A 151 -14.38 -15.62 -11.95
N MET A 152 -13.95 -15.24 -10.74
CA MET A 152 -13.59 -16.19 -9.69
C MET A 152 -14.04 -15.70 -8.31
N LEU A 153 -14.54 -16.64 -7.50
CA LEU A 153 -14.68 -16.47 -6.06
C LEU A 153 -13.66 -17.40 -5.39
N ILE A 154 -12.62 -16.80 -4.83
CA ILE A 154 -11.55 -17.50 -4.13
C ILE A 154 -11.82 -17.39 -2.64
N LYS A 155 -12.26 -18.50 -2.04
CA LYS A 155 -12.51 -18.59 -0.60
C LYS A 155 -11.28 -19.21 0.07
N LEU A 156 -10.51 -18.35 0.73
CA LEU A 156 -9.28 -18.73 1.41
C LEU A 156 -9.59 -19.51 2.69
N SER A 157 -8.79 -20.56 2.93
CA SER A 157 -8.85 -21.34 4.17
C SER A 157 -8.00 -20.75 5.29
N GLN A 158 -6.92 -20.05 4.93
CA GLN A 158 -5.94 -19.41 5.81
C GLN A 158 -5.38 -18.15 5.13
N GLU A 159 -4.64 -17.32 5.86
CA GLU A 159 -3.89 -16.18 5.31
C GLU A 159 -3.18 -16.54 3.99
N LEU A 160 -3.40 -15.74 2.94
CA LEU A 160 -2.72 -15.82 1.66
C LEU A 160 -1.44 -15.00 1.75
N ILE A 161 -0.35 -15.66 2.15
CA ILE A 161 0.96 -15.02 2.32
C ILE A 161 1.65 -14.88 0.97
N PHE A 162 2.01 -13.64 0.61
CA PHE A 162 2.71 -13.34 -0.64
C PHE A 162 4.23 -13.46 -0.48
N ASN A 163 4.90 -13.77 -1.58
CA ASN A 163 6.32 -13.52 -1.77
C ASN A 163 6.52 -12.19 -2.53
N SER A 164 7.76 -11.68 -2.59
CA SER A 164 8.10 -10.44 -3.31
C SER A 164 7.87 -10.55 -4.81
N TYR A 165 7.80 -9.41 -5.50
CA TYR A 165 7.69 -9.31 -6.97
C TYR A 165 6.43 -9.99 -7.54
N LYS A 166 5.26 -9.60 -7.02
CA LYS A 166 3.98 -10.14 -7.48
C LYS A 166 3.08 -9.02 -7.95
N THR A 167 2.44 -9.22 -9.09
CA THR A 167 1.26 -8.43 -9.46
C THR A 167 0.05 -9.33 -9.47
N LEU A 168 -0.98 -8.96 -8.72
CA LEU A 168 -2.31 -9.52 -8.85
C LEU A 168 -3.13 -8.60 -9.75
N ASP A 169 -3.44 -9.04 -10.97
CA ASP A 169 -4.13 -8.24 -11.99
C ASP A 169 -5.49 -8.86 -12.32
N GLY A 170 -6.54 -8.33 -11.68
CA GLY A 170 -7.92 -8.77 -11.91
C GLY A 170 -8.57 -8.20 -13.18
N ARG A 171 -7.90 -7.36 -13.98
CA ARG A 171 -8.55 -6.73 -15.15
C ARG A 171 -9.05 -7.76 -16.15
N GLY A 172 -10.30 -7.58 -16.58
CA GLY A 172 -10.98 -8.49 -17.52
C GLY A 172 -11.77 -9.61 -16.85
N ALA A 173 -11.73 -9.71 -15.52
CA ALA A 173 -12.52 -10.65 -14.74
C ALA A 173 -13.08 -9.97 -13.48
N ASN A 174 -14.19 -10.50 -12.96
CA ASN A 174 -14.67 -10.16 -11.63
C ASN A 174 -14.13 -11.17 -10.62
N VAL A 175 -13.11 -10.76 -9.85
CA VAL A 175 -12.36 -11.63 -8.93
C VAL A 175 -12.62 -11.20 -7.50
N HIS A 176 -13.17 -12.11 -6.71
CA HIS A 176 -13.46 -11.93 -5.30
C HIS A 176 -12.52 -12.80 -4.46
N ILE A 177 -11.89 -12.20 -3.45
CA ILE A 177 -11.10 -12.88 -2.42
C ILE A 177 -11.83 -12.70 -1.08
N VAL A 178 -12.15 -13.82 -0.45
CA VAL A 178 -12.90 -13.87 0.82
C VAL A 178 -12.30 -14.95 1.71
N GLY A 179 -12.72 -15.01 2.97
CA GLY A 179 -12.44 -16.16 3.83
C GLY A 179 -11.41 -15.90 4.92
N GLY A 180 -10.62 -16.92 5.26
CA GLY A 180 -9.69 -16.89 6.38
C GLY A 180 -8.49 -16.00 6.11
N GLY A 181 -8.28 -14.97 6.94
CA GLY A 181 -7.08 -14.11 7.01
C GLY A 181 -6.84 -13.19 5.80
N CYS A 182 -7.40 -13.50 4.63
CA CYS A 182 -7.20 -12.77 3.38
C CYS A 182 -5.72 -12.53 3.06
N ILE A 183 -5.30 -11.32 2.67
CA ILE A 183 -3.97 -11.09 2.07
C ILE A 183 -2.96 -10.64 3.12
N THR A 184 -1.81 -11.31 3.19
CA THR A 184 -0.71 -10.95 4.09
C THR A 184 0.57 -10.65 3.30
N LEU A 185 1.06 -9.41 3.38
CA LEU A 185 2.29 -8.91 2.79
C LEU A 185 3.34 -8.68 3.88
N GLN A 186 4.01 -9.74 4.31
CA GLN A 186 4.90 -9.71 5.48
C GLN A 186 6.39 -9.82 5.08
N TYR A 187 7.17 -8.78 5.39
CA TYR A 187 8.62 -8.69 5.13
C TYR A 187 9.01 -8.91 3.67
N ILE A 188 8.18 -8.43 2.75
CA ILE A 188 8.38 -8.54 1.30
C ILE A 188 8.45 -7.16 0.65
N SER A 189 8.74 -7.15 -0.65
CA SER A 189 8.71 -5.92 -1.43
C SER A 189 8.16 -6.11 -2.83
N ASN A 190 7.83 -5.00 -3.49
CA ASN A 190 7.44 -4.98 -4.90
C ASN A 190 6.17 -5.81 -5.15
N VAL A 191 5.06 -5.36 -4.57
CA VAL A 191 3.75 -6.00 -4.78
C VAL A 191 2.76 -4.98 -5.33
N ILE A 192 2.03 -5.39 -6.37
CA ILE A 192 0.90 -4.65 -6.93
C ILE A 192 -0.35 -5.52 -6.74
N ILE A 193 -1.40 -4.96 -6.15
CA ILE A 193 -2.73 -5.59 -6.09
C ILE A 193 -3.68 -4.67 -6.84
N HIS A 194 -4.21 -5.15 -7.97
CA HIS A 194 -4.96 -4.32 -8.89
C HIS A 194 -6.27 -4.98 -9.35
N ASN A 195 -7.38 -4.23 -9.25
CA ASN A 195 -8.70 -4.63 -9.74
C ASN A 195 -9.26 -5.92 -9.09
N ILE A 196 -9.21 -6.00 -7.76
CA ILE A 196 -9.69 -7.16 -6.98
C ILE A 196 -10.76 -6.73 -5.96
N HIS A 197 -11.79 -7.55 -5.78
CA HIS A 197 -12.78 -7.38 -4.72
C HIS A 197 -12.35 -8.20 -3.49
N ILE A 198 -12.13 -7.56 -2.34
CA ILE A 198 -11.66 -8.19 -1.11
C ILE A 198 -12.69 -7.92 -0.01
N HIS A 199 -13.34 -8.96 0.50
CA HIS A 199 -14.40 -8.76 1.48
C HIS A 199 -14.71 -10.02 2.28
N HIS A 200 -15.45 -9.86 3.39
CA HIS A 200 -15.86 -10.99 4.23
C HIS A 200 -14.64 -11.82 4.71
N CYS A 201 -13.53 -11.12 4.95
CA CYS A 201 -12.35 -11.67 5.59
C CYS A 201 -12.64 -11.90 7.06
N HIS A 202 -12.20 -13.03 7.60
CA HIS A 202 -12.39 -13.37 9.00
C HIS A 202 -11.15 -14.03 9.59
N VAL A 203 -11.08 -14.06 10.91
CA VAL A 203 -10.01 -14.70 11.67
C VAL A 203 -9.75 -16.12 11.15
N SER A 204 -8.50 -16.41 10.83
CA SER A 204 -7.98 -17.76 10.60
C SER A 204 -6.61 -17.91 11.23
N GLY A 205 -6.19 -19.14 11.49
CA GLY A 205 -4.87 -19.41 11.99
C GLY A 205 -4.84 -20.78 12.66
N ASN A 206 -3.91 -20.91 13.60
CA ASN A 206 -3.60 -22.16 14.28
C ASN A 206 -3.29 -23.30 13.30
N ALA A 207 -2.60 -22.95 12.21
CA ALA A 207 -2.32 -23.81 11.09
C ALA A 207 -0.94 -23.53 10.51
N ASN A 208 -0.36 -24.53 9.84
CA ASN A 208 0.81 -24.30 9.01
C ASN A 208 0.37 -23.63 7.70
N VAL A 209 1.08 -22.58 7.30
CA VAL A 209 0.81 -21.84 6.06
C VAL A 209 2.10 -21.65 5.28
N ARG A 210 2.07 -21.96 3.98
CA ARG A 210 3.20 -21.79 3.08
C ARG A 210 3.37 -20.33 2.67
N SER A 211 4.61 -19.83 2.74
CA SER A 211 4.98 -18.46 2.30
C SER A 211 5.97 -18.44 1.15
N SER A 212 6.65 -19.56 0.87
CA SER A 212 7.52 -19.72 -0.30
C SER A 212 7.57 -21.19 -0.76
N PRO A 213 8.18 -21.52 -1.92
CA PRO A 213 8.29 -22.91 -2.36
C PRO A 213 9.06 -23.78 -1.36
N SER A 214 9.98 -23.18 -0.60
CA SER A 214 10.84 -23.87 0.36
C SER A 214 10.43 -23.67 1.82
N HIS A 215 9.47 -22.80 2.13
CA HIS A 215 9.13 -22.43 3.51
C HIS A 215 7.62 -22.41 3.77
N TYR A 216 7.23 -23.07 4.86
CA TYR A 216 5.95 -22.89 5.55
C TYR A 216 6.21 -22.82 7.06
N GLY A 217 5.30 -22.20 7.81
CA GLY A 217 5.43 -22.08 9.26
C GLY A 217 4.07 -22.01 9.93
N TYR A 218 4.07 -22.25 11.25
CA TYR A 218 2.86 -22.15 12.07
C TYR A 218 2.44 -20.69 12.20
N ARG A 219 1.16 -20.42 11.90
CA ARG A 219 0.50 -19.11 12.04
C ARG A 219 -0.46 -19.17 13.21
N THR A 220 -0.37 -18.19 14.11
CA THR A 220 -1.41 -17.93 15.12
C THR A 220 -2.63 -17.31 14.46
N GLU A 221 -3.66 -17.02 15.24
CA GLU A 221 -4.83 -16.31 14.75
C GLU A 221 -4.45 -14.96 14.14
N SER A 222 -4.96 -14.71 12.94
CA SER A 222 -4.96 -13.42 12.26
C SER A 222 -6.17 -12.61 12.69
N ASP A 223 -6.10 -11.29 12.60
CA ASP A 223 -7.20 -10.40 12.99
C ASP A 223 -8.40 -10.47 12.02
N GLY A 224 -8.13 -10.89 10.77
CA GLY A 224 -9.13 -11.01 9.71
C GLY A 224 -9.29 -9.73 8.89
N ASP A 225 -8.17 -9.03 8.66
CA ASP A 225 -8.10 -7.87 7.78
C ASP A 225 -8.34 -8.23 6.32
N GLY A 226 -8.62 -7.23 5.48
CA GLY A 226 -8.59 -7.40 4.02
C GLY A 226 -7.16 -7.60 3.49
N ILE A 227 -6.28 -6.65 3.78
CA ILE A 227 -4.86 -6.66 3.40
C ILE A 227 -4.02 -6.21 4.60
N SER A 228 -3.19 -7.10 5.14
CA SER A 228 -2.22 -6.78 6.19
C SER A 228 -0.82 -6.60 5.58
N ILE A 229 -0.20 -5.45 5.82
CA ILE A 229 1.12 -5.04 5.31
C ILE A 229 2.07 -4.88 6.51
N PHE A 230 3.07 -5.76 6.60
CA PHE A 230 3.89 -5.88 7.79
C PHE A 230 5.38 -5.82 7.44
N GLY A 231 6.06 -4.74 7.82
CA GLY A 231 7.47 -4.51 7.48
C GLY A 231 7.78 -4.65 5.98
N ALA A 232 6.82 -4.33 5.12
CA ALA A 232 6.93 -4.46 3.68
C ALA A 232 7.14 -3.10 2.99
N LYS A 233 7.68 -3.13 1.78
CA LYS A 233 7.97 -1.89 1.04
C LYS A 233 7.67 -1.97 -0.45
N ASP A 234 7.53 -0.82 -1.09
CA ASP A 234 7.24 -0.72 -2.52
C ASP A 234 5.95 -1.49 -2.87
N ILE A 235 4.83 -1.02 -2.28
CA ILE A 235 3.51 -1.64 -2.37
C ILE A 235 2.53 -0.69 -3.06
N TRP A 236 1.74 -1.22 -3.99
CA TRP A 236 0.69 -0.45 -4.67
C TRP A 236 -0.63 -1.23 -4.68
N ILE A 237 -1.66 -0.67 -4.04
CA ILE A 237 -3.02 -1.22 -3.98
C ILE A 237 -3.92 -0.29 -4.78
N ASP A 238 -4.41 -0.76 -5.92
CA ASP A 238 -5.05 0.07 -6.93
C ASP A 238 -6.36 -0.51 -7.47
N HIS A 239 -7.40 0.30 -7.68
CA HIS A 239 -8.68 -0.15 -8.27
C HIS A 239 -9.33 -1.34 -7.54
N CYS A 240 -9.04 -1.55 -6.26
CA CYS A 240 -9.66 -2.62 -5.48
C CYS A 240 -10.96 -2.15 -4.82
N SER A 241 -11.85 -3.10 -4.53
CA SER A 241 -13.05 -2.84 -3.71
C SER A 241 -12.94 -3.61 -2.40
N LEU A 242 -12.98 -2.92 -1.27
CA LEU A 242 -12.81 -3.51 0.06
C LEU A 242 -14.01 -3.22 0.97
N SER A 243 -14.53 -4.26 1.65
CA SER A 243 -15.66 -4.12 2.58
C SER A 243 -15.83 -5.32 3.51
N HIS A 244 -16.61 -5.17 4.59
CA HIS A 244 -17.08 -6.28 5.42
C HIS A 244 -15.99 -7.24 5.93
N CYS A 245 -14.78 -6.76 6.23
CA CYS A 245 -13.77 -7.60 6.88
C CYS A 245 -14.05 -7.70 8.39
N LYS A 246 -13.31 -8.54 9.09
CA LYS A 246 -13.53 -8.74 10.52
C LYS A 246 -12.91 -7.63 11.36
N ASP A 247 -11.70 -7.20 11.02
CA ASP A 247 -10.97 -6.14 11.70
C ASP A 247 -10.69 -4.95 10.79
N GLY A 248 -9.49 -4.80 10.19
CA GLY A 248 -9.15 -3.74 9.23
C GLY A 248 -9.56 -4.04 7.78
N LEU A 249 -9.70 -3.02 6.90
CA LEU A 249 -9.66 -3.27 5.45
C LEU A 249 -8.21 -3.29 4.95
N ILE A 250 -7.41 -2.30 5.33
CA ILE A 250 -5.97 -2.24 5.02
C ILE A 250 -5.20 -1.77 6.25
N ASP A 251 -4.32 -2.63 6.74
CA ASP A 251 -3.46 -2.33 7.88
C ASP A 251 -1.99 -2.34 7.48
N ALA A 252 -1.29 -1.23 7.67
CA ALA A 252 0.14 -1.12 7.40
C ALA A 252 0.90 -0.79 8.68
N VAL A 253 1.83 -1.66 9.07
CA VAL A 253 2.49 -1.60 10.38
C VAL A 253 3.96 -2.02 10.28
N MET A 254 4.69 -1.88 11.38
CA MET A 254 6.01 -2.50 11.58
C MET A 254 7.07 -1.97 10.62
N GLY A 255 7.10 -0.66 10.43
CA GLY A 255 8.05 0.03 9.55
C GLY A 255 7.74 -0.13 8.07
N SER A 256 6.54 -0.56 7.70
CA SER A 256 6.13 -0.60 6.28
C SER A 256 6.20 0.80 5.66
N THR A 257 6.69 0.91 4.42
CA THR A 257 6.93 2.21 3.79
C THR A 257 6.92 2.12 2.26
N GLY A 258 6.88 3.25 1.55
CA GLY A 258 6.82 3.25 0.09
C GLY A 258 5.51 2.65 -0.41
N ILE A 259 4.38 3.13 0.12
CA ILE A 259 3.05 2.57 -0.17
C ILE A 259 2.20 3.59 -0.94
N THR A 260 1.45 3.13 -1.93
CA THR A 260 0.35 3.89 -2.52
C THR A 260 -0.93 3.09 -2.54
N ILE A 261 -2.01 3.71 -2.07
CA ILE A 261 -3.36 3.17 -2.03
C ILE A 261 -4.20 4.11 -2.90
N SER A 262 -4.55 3.68 -4.11
CA SER A 262 -5.21 4.54 -5.09
C SER A 262 -6.42 3.95 -5.78
N ASN A 263 -7.36 4.80 -6.21
CA ASN A 263 -8.52 4.39 -7.00
C ASN A 263 -9.38 3.28 -6.37
N ASN A 264 -9.28 3.05 -5.07
CA ASN A 264 -10.01 1.98 -4.41
C ASN A 264 -11.41 2.46 -3.99
N LEU A 265 -12.34 1.52 -3.88
CA LEU A 265 -13.64 1.72 -3.26
C LEU A 265 -13.64 1.05 -1.88
N PHE A 266 -13.89 1.83 -0.84
CA PHE A 266 -14.10 1.33 0.52
C PHE A 266 -15.56 1.53 0.90
N SER A 267 -16.20 0.53 1.51
CA SER A 267 -17.58 0.66 2.01
C SER A 267 -17.90 -0.34 3.12
N HIS A 268 -18.99 -0.11 3.85
CA HIS A 268 -19.59 -1.05 4.80
C HIS A 268 -18.58 -1.66 5.79
N HIS A 269 -17.93 -0.79 6.55
CA HIS A 269 -16.86 -1.23 7.45
C HIS A 269 -16.58 -0.22 8.57
N ASN A 270 -16.24 -0.72 9.76
CA ASN A 270 -15.95 0.14 10.90
C ASN A 270 -14.52 0.71 10.82
N GLU A 271 -13.52 -0.18 10.84
CA GLU A 271 -12.12 0.18 10.97
C GLU A 271 -11.43 0.11 9.60
N VAL A 272 -11.48 1.20 8.83
CA VAL A 272 -11.11 1.15 7.40
C VAL A 272 -9.62 0.92 7.17
N MET A 273 -8.77 1.81 7.67
CA MET A 273 -7.34 1.79 7.37
C MET A 273 -6.50 2.26 8.54
N LEU A 274 -5.66 1.37 9.07
CA LEU A 274 -4.70 1.69 10.11
C LEU A 274 -3.28 1.79 9.56
N LEU A 275 -2.63 2.93 9.80
CA LEU A 275 -1.25 3.19 9.42
C LEU A 275 -0.42 3.40 10.69
N GLY A 276 0.27 2.35 11.12
CA GLY A 276 1.02 2.28 12.38
C GLY A 276 0.16 1.78 13.55
N HIS A 277 0.64 0.77 14.26
CA HIS A 277 -0.16 0.02 15.25
C HIS A 277 -0.06 0.55 16.68
N SER A 278 1.09 1.13 17.04
CA SER A 278 1.39 1.57 18.40
C SER A 278 2.02 2.95 18.40
N ASP A 279 1.60 3.79 19.35
CA ASP A 279 2.18 5.11 19.54
C ASP A 279 3.67 4.98 19.90
N ASP A 280 4.08 3.90 20.58
CA ASP A 280 5.46 3.70 21.05
C ASP A 280 6.37 3.01 20.04
N TYR A 281 5.82 2.54 18.91
CA TYR A 281 6.62 1.84 17.89
C TYR A 281 7.34 2.84 16.98
N THR A 282 8.51 3.30 17.44
CA THR A 282 9.31 4.33 16.75
C THR A 282 9.72 4.01 15.32
N PRO A 283 9.90 2.74 14.88
CA PRO A 283 10.20 2.46 13.48
C PRO A 283 9.09 2.88 12.49
N ASP A 284 7.84 3.05 12.94
CA ASP A 284 6.77 3.60 12.07
C ASP A 284 7.03 5.09 11.70
N SER A 285 8.01 5.77 12.30
CA SER A 285 8.46 7.10 11.85
C SER A 285 9.02 7.12 10.41
N GLY A 286 9.50 5.97 9.91
CA GLY A 286 9.94 5.82 8.52
C GLY A 286 8.82 5.51 7.53
N MET A 287 7.59 5.29 8.00
CA MET A 287 6.44 4.99 7.15
C MET A 287 6.11 6.17 6.24
N GLN A 288 5.92 5.90 4.95
CA GLN A 288 5.52 6.88 3.96
C GLN A 288 4.42 6.30 3.06
N VAL A 289 3.25 6.93 3.06
CA VAL A 289 2.04 6.42 2.39
C VAL A 289 1.35 7.53 1.61
N THR A 290 0.96 7.23 0.36
CA THR A 290 0.07 8.08 -0.45
C THR A 290 -1.29 7.42 -0.55
N ILE A 291 -2.35 8.13 -0.18
CA ILE A 291 -3.75 7.71 -0.31
C ILE A 291 -4.38 8.66 -1.32
N ALA A 292 -4.64 8.19 -2.54
CA ALA A 292 -5.03 9.07 -3.64
C ALA A 292 -6.22 8.57 -4.46
N PHE A 293 -7.16 9.44 -4.81
CA PHE A 293 -8.27 9.11 -5.73
C PHE A 293 -9.19 7.97 -5.27
N ASN A 294 -9.17 7.63 -3.98
CA ASN A 294 -10.06 6.61 -3.43
C ASN A 294 -11.46 7.18 -3.23
N HIS A 295 -12.46 6.31 -3.32
CA HIS A 295 -13.81 6.60 -2.88
C HIS A 295 -14.04 5.90 -1.53
N PHE A 296 -14.08 6.71 -0.47
CA PHE A 296 -14.54 6.29 0.85
C PHE A 296 -16.06 6.45 0.88
N GLY A 297 -16.74 5.35 0.54
CA GLY A 297 -18.16 5.31 0.26
C GLY A 297 -19.02 5.17 1.50
N GLU A 298 -20.19 4.57 1.31
CA GLU A 298 -21.23 4.48 2.34
C GLU A 298 -20.88 3.52 3.48
N ASN A 299 -21.52 3.76 4.63
CA ASN A 299 -21.48 2.92 5.81
C ASN A 299 -20.05 2.66 6.31
N LEU A 300 -19.20 3.70 6.24
CA LEU A 300 -17.89 3.72 6.86
C LEU A 300 -17.94 4.45 8.19
N VAL A 301 -17.38 3.86 9.24
CA VAL A 301 -17.43 4.48 10.57
C VAL A 301 -16.25 5.41 10.79
N GLN A 302 -15.01 4.92 10.61
CA GLN A 302 -13.79 5.64 10.98
C GLN A 302 -12.52 5.14 10.25
N ARG A 303 -11.38 5.79 10.55
CA ARG A 303 -10.02 5.41 10.13
C ARG A 303 -9.79 5.49 8.61
N MET A 304 -10.04 6.64 7.99
CA MET A 304 -9.85 6.86 6.55
C MET A 304 -8.79 7.94 6.22
N PRO A 305 -7.52 7.83 6.66
CA PRO A 305 -6.91 6.79 7.50
C PRO A 305 -6.90 7.15 9.00
N ARG A 306 -6.51 6.20 9.85
CA ARG A 306 -5.96 6.49 11.18
C ARG A 306 -4.46 6.27 11.20
N CYS A 307 -3.71 7.34 11.45
CA CYS A 307 -2.24 7.36 11.31
C CYS A 307 -1.50 7.43 12.65
N ARG A 308 -0.32 6.83 12.69
CA ARG A 308 0.66 7.04 13.75
C ARG A 308 2.05 7.20 13.18
N ARG A 309 2.81 8.15 13.73
CA ARG A 309 4.18 8.47 13.26
C ARG A 309 4.14 8.75 11.74
N GLY A 310 5.17 8.40 10.98
CA GLY A 310 5.15 8.42 9.51
C GLY A 310 4.78 9.74 8.82
N TYR A 311 4.78 9.68 7.48
CA TYR A 311 4.38 10.75 6.58
C TYR A 311 3.28 10.25 5.63
N ILE A 312 2.09 10.84 5.74
CA ILE A 312 0.90 10.39 5.02
C ILE A 312 0.38 11.52 4.16
N HIS A 313 0.30 11.28 2.85
CA HIS A 313 -0.27 12.20 1.88
C HIS A 313 -1.66 11.70 1.47
N VAL A 314 -2.71 12.40 1.92
CA VAL A 314 -4.12 12.10 1.60
C VAL A 314 -4.56 13.10 0.54
N VAL A 315 -4.75 12.67 -0.71
CA VAL A 315 -4.95 13.60 -1.84
C VAL A 315 -6.06 13.20 -2.79
N ASN A 316 -6.94 14.15 -3.14
CA ASN A 316 -8.01 13.97 -4.13
C ASN A 316 -8.90 12.72 -3.91
N ASN A 317 -9.14 12.34 -2.66
CA ASN A 317 -10.10 11.29 -2.31
C ASN A 317 -11.50 11.90 -2.13
N ASP A 318 -12.54 11.10 -2.33
CA ASP A 318 -13.93 11.46 -2.08
C ASP A 318 -14.45 10.71 -0.86
N PHE A 319 -14.88 11.46 0.17
CA PHE A 319 -15.35 10.95 1.45
C PHE A 319 -16.84 11.16 1.60
N THR A 320 -17.58 10.09 1.85
CA THR A 320 -19.04 10.10 1.95
C THR A 320 -19.50 9.67 3.34
N ARG A 321 -19.98 10.64 4.14
CA ARG A 321 -20.78 10.43 5.35
C ARG A 321 -20.24 9.37 6.31
N TRP A 322 -19.05 9.63 6.86
CA TRP A 322 -18.53 8.80 7.95
C TRP A 322 -19.40 8.89 9.21
N GLU A 323 -19.37 7.86 10.06
CA GLU A 323 -20.20 7.84 11.27
C GLU A 323 -19.50 8.45 12.50
N MET A 324 -18.17 8.43 12.57
CA MET A 324 -17.40 8.93 13.72
C MET A 324 -16.40 10.03 13.33
N TYR A 325 -15.34 9.70 12.58
CA TYR A 325 -14.40 10.66 11.99
C TYR A 325 -13.86 10.16 10.65
N ALA A 326 -13.39 11.05 9.78
CA ALA A 326 -12.77 10.65 8.52
C ALA A 326 -11.29 10.31 8.72
N ILE A 327 -10.47 11.32 8.99
CA ILE A 327 -9.03 11.22 9.14
C ILE A 327 -8.70 11.40 10.62
N GLY A 328 -7.76 10.63 11.16
CA GLY A 328 -7.35 10.79 12.54
C GLY A 328 -5.95 10.28 12.79
N GLY A 329 -5.43 10.49 14.00
CA GLY A 329 -4.14 9.93 14.35
C GLY A 329 -3.68 10.16 15.79
N SER A 330 -2.65 9.44 16.18
CA SER A 330 -1.96 9.54 17.48
C SER A 330 -0.47 9.28 17.29
N GLY A 331 0.38 9.50 18.31
CA GLY A 331 1.82 9.28 18.14
C GLY A 331 2.51 10.23 17.14
N ASN A 332 2.04 11.47 17.01
CA ASN A 332 2.64 12.55 16.19
C ASN A 332 2.86 12.21 14.70
N PRO A 333 1.79 11.91 13.94
CA PRO A 333 1.90 11.69 12.51
C PRO A 333 1.95 12.99 11.71
N THR A 334 2.60 12.96 10.55
CA THR A 334 2.49 14.03 9.56
C THR A 334 1.41 13.66 8.56
N ILE A 335 0.28 14.38 8.58
CA ILE A 335 -0.83 14.18 7.65
C ILE A 335 -0.95 15.40 6.73
N ASN A 336 -0.69 15.20 5.44
CA ASN A 336 -0.85 16.22 4.42
C ASN A 336 -2.14 15.94 3.62
N SER A 337 -3.20 16.70 3.88
CA SER A 337 -4.50 16.55 3.22
C SER A 337 -4.71 17.62 2.15
N GLN A 338 -4.85 17.21 0.88
CA GLN A 338 -4.89 18.13 -0.27
C GLN A 338 -5.98 17.74 -1.27
N GLY A 339 -6.83 18.69 -1.66
CA GLY A 339 -7.82 18.48 -2.75
C GLY A 339 -8.86 17.38 -2.51
N ASN A 340 -8.98 16.88 -1.28
CA ASN A 340 -10.02 15.91 -0.91
C ASN A 340 -11.41 16.56 -0.88
N ARG A 341 -12.44 15.79 -1.23
CA ARG A 341 -13.84 16.20 -1.13
C ARG A 341 -14.49 15.48 0.05
N TYR A 342 -15.12 16.24 0.94
CA TYR A 342 -15.80 15.70 2.12
C TYR A 342 -17.29 16.02 2.08
N THR A 343 -18.11 14.97 2.05
CA THR A 343 -19.55 15.08 2.29
C THR A 343 -19.83 14.62 3.71
N ALA A 344 -19.83 15.56 4.66
CA ALA A 344 -20.01 15.26 6.07
C ALA A 344 -21.38 14.59 6.38
N PRO A 345 -21.46 13.74 7.43
CA PRO A 345 -22.71 13.12 7.88
C PRO A 345 -23.72 14.14 8.39
N ILE A 346 -24.98 13.76 8.63
CA ILE A 346 -26.00 14.67 9.18
C ILE A 346 -25.71 14.99 10.65
N ASP A 347 -25.22 14.02 11.41
CA ASP A 347 -24.87 14.18 12.83
C ASP A 347 -23.90 15.35 13.01
N ARG A 348 -24.22 16.24 13.96
CA ARG A 348 -23.43 17.41 14.29
C ARG A 348 -22.13 17.05 15.02
N ASN A 349 -22.12 15.92 15.72
CA ASN A 349 -20.96 15.46 16.49
C ASN A 349 -19.91 14.77 15.62
N ALA A 350 -20.24 14.42 14.39
CA ALA A 350 -19.35 13.77 13.42
C ALA A 350 -19.01 14.68 12.22
N LYS A 351 -19.12 16.00 12.38
CA LYS A 351 -18.81 16.96 11.29
C LYS A 351 -17.32 17.21 11.13
N GLU A 352 -16.54 17.02 12.18
CA GLU A 352 -15.10 17.23 12.15
C GLU A 352 -14.44 16.14 11.30
N VAL A 353 -13.51 16.57 10.44
CA VAL A 353 -12.80 15.70 9.51
C VAL A 353 -11.57 15.08 10.16
N PHE A 354 -10.89 15.82 11.05
CA PHE A 354 -9.57 15.51 11.62
C PHE A 354 -9.64 15.19 13.11
#